data_AF-A0AAW6XV33-F1
#
_entry.id   AF-A0AAW6XV33-F1
#
_cell.length_a   1.000
_cell.length_b   1.000
_cell.length_c   1.000
_cell.angle_alpha   90.00
_cell.angle_beta   90.00
_cell.angle_gamma   90.00
#
_symmetry.space_group_name_H-M   'P 1'
#
loop_
_entity.id
_entity.type
_entity.pdbx_description
1 polymer ?
#
loop_
_entity_poly.entity_id
_entity_poly.type
_entity_poly.pdbx_seq_one_letter_code
_entity_poly.pdbx_strand_id
1 'polypeptide(L)' 'LQQKIGQAGGVVMDGRDIGTAVLPKAEVKIFLVASVEERAERRFKENQEKGIETDFETLKAEIERRDYLDSTREVSPL' A
#
# COMPACT_ATOMS: atom_id res chain seq x y z
N LEU A 1 -0.48 -14.44 -11.98
CA LEU A 1 0.66 -13.87 -12.76
C LEU A 1 1.83 -13.52 -11.84
N GLN A 2 1.63 -12.72 -10.79
CA GLN A 2 2.67 -12.28 -9.85
C GLN A 2 3.48 -13.43 -9.22
N GLN A 3 2.83 -14.50 -8.76
CA GLN A 3 3.54 -15.69 -8.24
C GLN A 3 4.51 -16.31 -9.24
N LYS A 4 4.12 -16.38 -10.53
CA LYS A 4 4.99 -16.90 -11.59
C LYS A 4 6.21 -16.00 -11.81
N ILE A 5 6.04 -14.69 -11.71
CA ILE A 5 7.15 -13.72 -11.81
C ILE A 5 8.12 -13.90 -10.65
N GLY A 6 7.63 -14.13 -9.43
CA GLY A 6 8.47 -14.33 -8.25
C GLY A 6 9.20 -15.68 -8.18
N GLN A 7 8.80 -16.69 -8.96
CA GLN A 7 9.39 -18.04 -8.90
C GLN A 7 10.87 -18.09 -9.30
N ALA A 8 11.29 -17.22 -10.23
CA ALA A 8 12.68 -17.17 -10.69
C ALA A 8 13.61 -16.37 -9.74
N GLY A 9 13.07 -15.76 -8.69
CA GLY A 9 13.83 -14.84 -7.83
C GLY A 9 14.22 -13.55 -8.55
N GLY A 10 15.06 -12.73 -7.89
CA GLY A 10 15.60 -11.49 -8.50
C GLY A 10 14.58 -10.37 -8.75
N VAL A 11 13.44 -10.40 -8.07
CA VAL A 11 12.34 -9.43 -8.25
C VAL A 11 12.08 -8.69 -6.95
N VAL A 12 11.91 -7.37 -7.05
CA VAL A 12 11.31 -6.54 -5.99
C VAL A 12 9.84 -6.35 -6.33
N MET A 13 8.95 -6.65 -5.38
CA MET A 13 7.51 -6.55 -5.57
C MET A 13 6.91 -5.73 -4.44
N ASP A 14 6.12 -4.71 -4.78
CA ASP A 14 5.37 -3.89 -3.85
C ASP A 14 3.87 -4.20 -3.91
N GLY A 15 3.18 -4.02 -2.78
CA GLY A 15 1.75 -4.31 -2.64
C GLY A 15 1.38 -4.43 -1.17
N ARG A 16 0.09 -4.72 -0.89
CA ARG A 16 -0.43 -4.84 0.48
C ARG A 16 -0.24 -6.22 1.09
N ASP A 17 -0.37 -7.27 0.28
CA ASP A 17 -0.43 -8.67 0.71
C ASP A 17 0.69 -9.53 0.09
N ILE A 18 1.77 -8.89 -0.35
CA ILE A 18 2.88 -9.59 -1.03
C ILE A 18 3.55 -10.60 -0.09
N GLY A 19 3.89 -10.17 1.12
CA GLY A 19 4.59 -11.02 2.09
C GLY A 19 3.69 -12.05 2.78
N THR A 20 2.37 -11.88 2.74
CA THR A 20 1.39 -12.70 3.47
C THR A 20 0.64 -13.67 2.55
N ALA A 21 0.18 -13.22 1.38
CA ALA A 21 -0.64 -14.00 0.46
C ALA A 21 0.05 -14.34 -0.87
N VAL A 22 0.71 -13.37 -1.52
CA VAL A 22 1.25 -13.59 -2.88
C VAL A 22 2.54 -14.40 -2.85
N LEU A 23 3.53 -13.96 -2.08
CA LEU A 23 4.85 -14.57 -1.92
C LEU A 23 5.12 -14.86 -0.42
N PRO A 24 4.33 -15.75 0.21
CA PRO A 24 4.49 -16.07 1.64
C PRO A 24 5.85 -16.71 1.96
N LYS A 25 6.58 -17.19 0.95
CA LYS A 25 7.91 -17.79 1.08
C LYS A 25 9.04 -16.87 0.57
N ALA A 26 8.78 -15.57 0.39
CA ALA A 26 9.84 -14.62 0.03
C ALA A 26 10.97 -14.65 1.06
N GLU A 27 12.22 -14.65 0.57
CA GLU A 27 13.44 -14.69 1.40
C GLU A 27 13.56 -13.44 2.29
N VAL A 28 13.12 -12.28 1.77
CA VAL A 28 13.09 -11.01 2.50
C VAL A 28 11.69 -10.42 2.37
N LYS A 29 11.15 -9.94 3.49
CA LYS A 29 9.86 -9.25 3.58
C LYS A 29 10.06 -7.95 4.33
N ILE A 30 9.59 -6.85 3.75
CA ILE A 30 9.67 -5.51 4.34
C ILE A 30 8.24 -4.99 4.50
N PHE A 31 7.88 -4.58 5.72
CA PHE A 31 6.62 -3.92 6.01
C PHE A 31 6.90 -2.46 6.35
N LEU A 32 6.53 -1.56 5.45
CA LEU A 32 6.78 -0.12 5.62
C LEU A 32 5.57 0.54 6.28
N VAL A 33 5.80 1.17 7.44
CA VAL A 33 4.76 1.87 8.22
C VAL A 33 4.98 3.38 8.19
N ALA A 34 3.87 4.12 8.24
CA ALA A 34 3.83 5.56 8.41
C ALA A 34 2.46 5.97 8.97
N SER A 35 2.38 7.12 9.64
CA SER A 35 1.10 7.66 10.10
C SER A 35 0.16 7.95 8.91
N VAL A 36 -1.15 7.98 9.17
CA VAL A 36 -2.14 8.40 8.16
C VAL A 36 -1.85 9.85 7.73
N GLU A 37 -1.52 10.71 8.69
CA GLU A 37 -1.18 12.13 8.46
C GLU A 37 -0.04 12.29 7.44
N GLU A 38 1.10 11.65 7.68
CA GLU A 38 2.28 11.76 6.81
C GLU A 38 1.97 11.28 5.38
N ARG A 39 1.16 10.21 5.27
CA ARG A 39 0.75 9.68 3.97
C ARG A 39 -0.22 10.60 3.25
N ALA A 40 -1.13 11.24 3.99
CA ALA A 40 -2.04 12.24 3.46
C ALA A 40 -1.27 13.49 2.99
N GLU A 41 -0.33 14.00 3.79
CA GLU A 41 0.52 15.14 3.44
C GLU A 41 1.32 14.87 2.16
N ARG A 42 2.00 13.72 2.08
CA ARG A 42 2.76 13.35 0.89
C ARG A 42 1.87 13.32 -0.36
N ARG A 43 0.71 12.66 -0.27
CA ARG A 43 -0.22 12.54 -1.40
C ARG A 43 -0.82 13.88 -1.80
N PHE A 44 -1.12 14.75 -0.83
CA PHE A 44 -1.62 16.09 -1.07
C PHE A 44 -0.60 16.93 -1.84
N LYS A 45 0.67 16.92 -1.42
CA LYS A 45 1.77 17.59 -2.15
C LYS A 45 1.91 17.06 -3.59
N GLU A 46 1.87 15.72 -3.77
CA GLU A 46 1.91 15.10 -5.10
C GLU A 46 0.74 15.54 -6.00
N ASN A 47 -0.45 15.75 -5.42
CA ASN A 47 -1.63 16.21 -6.16
C ASN A 47 -1.49 17.69 -6.55
N GLN A 48 -1.00 18.55 -5.65
CA GLN A 48 -0.71 19.95 -5.94
C GLN A 48 0.29 20.11 -7.09
N GLU A 49 1.39 19.33 -7.08
CA GLU A 49 2.39 19.32 -8.15
C GLU A 49 1.81 18.92 -9.51
N LYS A 50 0.77 18.08 -9.51
CA LYS A 50 0.07 17.61 -10.72
C LYS A 50 -1.11 18.50 -11.12
N GLY A 51 -1.41 19.56 -10.36
CA GLY A 51 -2.57 20.42 -10.58
C GLY A 51 -3.90 19.72 -10.32
N ILE A 52 -3.92 18.67 -9.49
CA ILE A 52 -5.12 17.95 -9.10
C ILE A 52 -5.67 18.63 -7.84
N GLU A 53 -6.85 19.23 -7.95
CA GLU A 53 -7.55 19.78 -6.80
C GLU A 53 -7.96 18.64 -5.85
N THR A 54 -7.61 18.76 -4.59
CA THR A 54 -7.88 17.74 -3.57
C THR A 54 -8.02 18.44 -2.23
N ASP A 55 -8.99 18.02 -1.43
CA ASP A 55 -9.13 18.48 -0.04
C ASP A 55 -8.33 17.55 0.89
N PHE A 56 -7.57 18.15 1.81
CA PHE A 56 -6.66 17.40 2.68
C PHE A 56 -7.41 16.48 3.65
N GLU A 57 -8.47 16.96 4.29
CA GLU A 57 -9.24 16.19 5.27
C GLU A 57 -9.98 15.03 4.59
N THR A 58 -10.55 15.28 3.40
CA THR A 58 -11.17 14.24 2.58
C THR A 58 -10.15 13.16 2.22
N LEU A 59 -8.97 13.55 1.75
CA LEU A 59 -7.90 12.62 1.38
C LEU A 59 -7.43 11.78 2.58
N LYS A 60 -7.27 12.40 3.75
CA LYS A 60 -6.91 11.72 4.99
C LYS A 60 -7.95 10.69 5.39
N ALA A 61 -9.23 11.05 5.35
CA ALA A 61 -10.34 10.15 5.66
C ALA A 61 -10.42 8.97 4.66
N GLU A 62 -10.17 9.21 3.37
CA GLU A 62 -10.10 8.15 2.36
C GLU A 62 -8.95 7.17 2.63
N ILE A 63 -7.78 7.69 3.00
CA ILE A 63 -6.61 6.86 3.34
C ILE A 63 -6.91 6.00 4.58
N GLU A 64 -7.44 6.60 5.64
CA GLU A 64 -7.81 5.89 6.87
C GLU A 64 -8.84 4.80 6.60
N ARG A 65 -9.91 5.13 5.85
CA ARG A 65 -10.94 4.16 5.45
C ARG A 65 -10.34 3.01 4.66
N ARG A 66 -9.44 3.29 3.71
CA ARG A 66 -8.80 2.24 2.92
C ARG A 66 -7.94 1.32 3.80
N ASP A 67 -7.17 1.87 4.72
CA ASP A 67 -6.33 1.06 5.61
C ASP A 67 -7.16 0.17 6.54
N TYR A 68 -8.31 0.68 7.02
CA TYR A 68 -9.27 -0.13 7.77
C TYR A 68 -9.80 -1.30 6.92
N LEU A 69 -10.22 -1.04 5.69
CA LEU A 69 -10.72 -2.09 4.79
C LEU A 69 -9.63 -3.12 4.45
N ASP A 70 -8.40 -2.67 4.17
CA ASP A 70 -7.27 -3.55 3.85
C ASP A 70 -6.88 -4.44 5.05
N SER A 71 -7.04 -3.96 6.29
CA SER A 71 -6.71 -4.71 7.52
C SER A 71 -7.84 -5.59 8.04
N THR A 72 -9.10 -5.34 7.66
CA THR A 72 -10.27 -6.08 8.14
C THR A 72 -10.89 -7.02 7.12
N ARG A 73 -10.42 -7.02 5.86
CA ARG A 73 -10.91 -7.94 4.83
C ARG A 73 -10.62 -9.40 5.17
N GLU A 74 -11.57 -10.29 4.91
CA GLU A 74 -11.40 -11.75 5.17
C GLU A 74 -10.35 -12.39 4.25
N VAL A 75 -10.25 -11.90 3.01
CA VAL A 75 -9.34 -12.46 2.00
C VAL A 75 -8.07 -11.61 1.90
N SER A 76 -6.93 -12.24 2.17
CA SER A 76 -5.61 -11.61 2.13
C SER A 76 -5.51 -10.32 2.96
N PRO A 77 -5.91 -10.29 4.25
CA PRO A 77 -5.71 -9.11 5.08
C PRO A 77 -4.24 -8.67 5.09
N LEU A 78 -4.02 -7.37 5.32
CA LEU A 78 -2.72 -6.80 5.63
C LEU A 78 -1.97 -7.63 6.69
#